data_AF-A0A950RRA8-F1
#
_entry.id   AF-A0A950RRA8-F1
#
_cell.length_a   1.000
_cell.length_b   1.000
_cell.length_c   1.000
_cell.angle_alpha   90.00
_cell.angle_beta   90.00
_cell.angle_gamma   90.00
#
_symmetry.space_group_name_H-M   'P 1'
#
loop_
_entity.id
_entity.type
_entity.pdbx_description
1 polymer ?
#
loop_
_entity_poly.entity_id
_entity_poly.type
_entity_poly.pdbx_seq_one_letter_code
_entity_poly.pdbx_strand_id
1 'polypeptide(L)'
;MSESPDYYRVGQRRIPLRRVPNAALFQPKPGVSLDDLEAKVRGAKAVTCDPCAVGGVVAYGQGSDVADLAKWAQVQTTRGVYTDPQGVELVLTDELAVGFHPGVSDPRRRALCQQHRINVLRVRDDYWIVQARDPAPDGALRAANALANEPEVEFAEPNALQLPKYEAVPTPPNPFFARQWHLWGNLGVDIRLLDAWEVTTGSPAVRVVIHDTGVDRTHPDLVPNLLPGWNFGEENEDVMPIAIPQAAHGTACAGLVAAAVPGPGVVGVAPGCKIVPLRVQRRIPWERLAATFDWAVQHGEVILGSWTVPESTLVTRAVARAAESGRHGLGTVCVFSCGNGATPQISFPSSLARAYPVLAVGASTNFGAKADYSNWGDGLDLLAPSSGGTLGLETTDIRGPLGYNSLPDGDYCRADDASNFGGTSAAAAIAAGVAALVLSANPQLSAAAVRDLLRSTAAKMDEAAARYGPGGWSPTHGYGRVDAARAVRAASNRVRV
;
A
#
# COMPACT_ATOMS: atom_id res chain seq x y z
N MET A 1 -12.25 1.95 -37.53
CA MET A 1 -11.89 0.73 -36.78
C MET A 1 -12.90 -0.33 -37.17
N SER A 2 -12.49 -1.42 -37.82
CA SER A 2 -13.41 -2.51 -38.14
C SER A 2 -13.95 -3.10 -36.84
N GLU A 3 -15.27 -3.29 -36.73
CA GLU A 3 -15.85 -4.02 -35.61
C GLU A 3 -15.15 -5.39 -35.48
N SER A 4 -14.87 -5.81 -34.23
CA SER A 4 -14.36 -7.17 -34.00
C SER A 4 -15.39 -8.18 -34.52
N PRO A 5 -14.98 -9.22 -35.27
CA PRO A 5 -15.92 -10.23 -35.78
C PRO A 5 -16.60 -11.00 -34.64
N ASP A 6 -15.94 -11.13 -33.50
CA ASP A 6 -16.46 -11.81 -32.31
C ASP A 6 -17.14 -10.79 -31.38
N TYR A 7 -18.40 -11.04 -31.03
CA TYR A 7 -19.16 -10.23 -30.08
C TYR A 7 -20.25 -11.08 -29.42
N TYR A 8 -20.78 -10.63 -28.29
CA TYR A 8 -22.09 -11.08 -27.78
C TYR A 8 -23.02 -9.88 -27.63
N ARG A 9 -24.31 -10.11 -27.43
CA ARG A 9 -25.30 -9.03 -27.29
C ARG A 9 -25.72 -8.87 -25.85
N VAL A 10 -25.90 -7.62 -25.42
CA VAL A 10 -26.58 -7.27 -24.17
C VAL A 10 -27.66 -6.26 -24.53
N GLY A 11 -28.92 -6.71 -24.57
CA GLY A 11 -30.00 -5.99 -25.22
C GLY A 11 -29.67 -5.68 -26.69
N GLN A 12 -29.78 -4.41 -27.09
CA GLN A 12 -29.46 -3.96 -28.47
C GLN A 12 -27.96 -3.70 -28.70
N ARG A 13 -27.13 -3.77 -27.65
CA ARG A 13 -25.70 -3.47 -27.75
C ARG A 13 -24.92 -4.71 -28.14
N ARG A 14 -23.96 -4.56 -29.06
CA ARG A 14 -22.89 -5.55 -29.29
C ARG A 14 -21.73 -5.24 -28.38
N ILE A 15 -21.31 -6.22 -27.57
CA ILE A 15 -20.09 -6.16 -26.78
C ILE A 15 -18.99 -6.86 -27.59
N PRO A 16 -18.05 -6.11 -28.18
CA PRO A 16 -17.01 -6.72 -28.99
C PRO A 16 -16.06 -7.51 -28.10
N LEU A 17 -15.68 -8.69 -28.57
CA LEU A 17 -14.77 -9.59 -27.90
C LEU A 17 -13.47 -9.67 -28.70
N ARG A 18 -12.34 -9.77 -27.99
CA ARG A 18 -11.04 -10.08 -28.58
C ARG A 18 -10.60 -11.45 -28.10
N ARG A 19 -10.41 -12.37 -29.04
CA ARG A 19 -9.89 -13.70 -28.73
C ARG A 19 -8.49 -13.59 -28.12
N VAL A 20 -8.27 -14.27 -27.00
CA VAL A 20 -6.95 -14.39 -26.36
C VAL A 20 -6.15 -15.45 -27.14
N PRO A 21 -5.05 -15.07 -27.80
CA PRO A 21 -4.22 -16.03 -28.53
C PRO A 21 -3.62 -17.06 -27.55
N ASN A 22 -3.52 -18.32 -27.98
CA ASN A 22 -2.91 -19.40 -27.19
C ASN A 22 -3.52 -19.56 -25.79
N ALA A 23 -4.83 -19.37 -25.67
CA ALA A 23 -5.59 -19.67 -24.47
C ALA A 23 -6.86 -20.44 -24.81
N ALA A 24 -7.16 -21.48 -24.03
CA ALA A 24 -8.35 -22.30 -24.17
C ALA A 24 -8.72 -22.96 -22.84
N LEU A 25 -10.02 -23.21 -22.64
CA LEU A 25 -10.52 -24.14 -21.64
C LEU A 25 -10.50 -25.56 -22.24
N PHE A 26 -9.88 -26.48 -21.53
CA PHE A 26 -9.78 -27.90 -21.88
C PHE A 26 -10.66 -28.71 -20.94
N GLN A 27 -11.60 -29.47 -21.48
CA GLN A 27 -12.39 -30.40 -20.67
C GLN A 27 -11.90 -31.83 -20.92
N PRO A 28 -11.60 -32.59 -19.86
CA PRO A 28 -11.13 -33.96 -19.98
C PRO A 28 -12.28 -34.91 -20.37
N LYS A 29 -11.94 -36.04 -20.99
CA LYS A 29 -12.87 -37.17 -21.15
C LYS A 29 -13.22 -37.76 -19.77
N PRO A 30 -14.39 -38.43 -19.64
CA PRO A 30 -14.77 -39.11 -18.41
C PRO A 30 -13.66 -40.05 -17.91
N GLY A 31 -13.30 -39.94 -16.64
CA GLY A 31 -12.27 -40.76 -15.99
C GLY A 31 -10.85 -40.20 -16.03
N VAL A 32 -10.61 -39.05 -16.68
CA VAL A 32 -9.32 -38.33 -16.63
C VAL A 32 -9.38 -37.25 -15.56
N SER A 33 -8.40 -37.22 -14.65
CA SER A 33 -8.34 -36.21 -13.58
C SER A 33 -8.01 -34.82 -14.13
N LEU A 34 -8.54 -33.77 -13.49
CA LEU A 34 -8.16 -32.39 -13.80
C LEU A 34 -6.69 -32.14 -13.46
N ASP A 35 -6.15 -32.77 -12.42
CA ASP A 35 -4.73 -32.70 -12.07
C ASP A 35 -3.83 -33.30 -13.16
N ASP A 36 -4.26 -34.39 -13.79
CA ASP A 36 -3.53 -35.02 -14.90
C ASP A 36 -3.52 -34.11 -16.13
N LEU A 37 -4.65 -33.45 -16.40
CA LEU A 37 -4.80 -32.48 -17.49
C LEU A 37 -3.96 -31.23 -17.22
N GLU A 38 -3.96 -30.73 -15.99
CA GLU A 38 -3.15 -29.58 -15.54
C GLU A 38 -1.64 -29.91 -15.63
N ALA A 39 -1.20 -31.09 -15.18
CA ALA A 39 0.19 -31.51 -15.26
C ALA A 39 0.73 -31.67 -16.70
N LYS A 40 -0.15 -31.82 -17.69
CA LYS A 40 0.23 -31.83 -19.11
C LYS A 40 0.55 -30.45 -19.66
N VAL A 41 0.10 -29.39 -18.99
CA VAL A 41 0.36 -27.99 -19.33
C VAL A 41 1.75 -27.60 -18.80
N ARG A 42 2.82 -28.19 -19.36
CA ARG A 42 4.21 -27.90 -18.94
C ARG A 42 4.61 -26.48 -19.36
N GLY A 43 4.87 -25.60 -18.40
CA GLY A 43 5.40 -24.24 -18.66
C GLY A 43 4.37 -23.18 -19.02
N ALA A 44 3.08 -23.54 -19.05
CA ALA A 44 1.97 -22.61 -19.25
C ALA A 44 1.27 -22.35 -17.90
N LYS A 45 0.68 -21.15 -17.73
CA LYS A 45 -0.16 -20.86 -16.56
C LYS A 45 -1.44 -21.68 -16.73
N ALA A 46 -1.85 -22.43 -15.70
CA ALA A 46 -3.09 -23.21 -15.71
C ALA A 46 -3.98 -22.78 -14.54
N VAL A 47 -5.29 -22.80 -14.75
CA VAL A 47 -6.30 -22.53 -13.73
C VAL A 47 -7.36 -23.62 -13.83
N THR A 48 -7.45 -24.45 -12.80
CA THR A 48 -8.47 -25.49 -12.69
C THR A 48 -9.80 -24.87 -12.28
N CYS A 49 -10.84 -25.09 -13.11
CA CYS A 49 -12.19 -24.60 -12.86
C CYS A 49 -12.98 -25.62 -12.02
N ASP A 50 -13.72 -25.10 -11.04
CA ASP A 50 -14.51 -25.93 -10.12
C ASP A 50 -15.48 -26.87 -10.90
N PRO A 51 -15.53 -28.16 -10.54
CA PRO A 51 -16.44 -29.15 -11.14
C PRO A 51 -17.93 -28.80 -11.07
N CYS A 52 -18.36 -27.86 -10.21
CA CYS A 52 -19.75 -27.40 -10.17
C CYS A 52 -20.17 -26.49 -11.35
N ALA A 53 -19.23 -25.96 -12.14
CA ALA A 53 -19.53 -25.03 -13.22
C ALA A 53 -19.49 -25.67 -14.61
N VAL A 54 -18.37 -26.31 -15.00
CA VAL A 54 -18.17 -26.93 -16.33
C VAL A 54 -17.08 -28.03 -16.32
N GLY A 55 -16.25 -28.11 -15.26
CA GLY A 55 -15.18 -29.11 -15.10
C GLY A 55 -14.11 -29.04 -16.20
N GLY A 56 -13.00 -28.35 -15.94
CA GLY A 56 -11.92 -28.22 -16.92
C GLY A 56 -10.74 -27.40 -16.44
N VAL A 57 -9.70 -27.30 -17.28
CA VAL A 57 -8.48 -26.52 -17.02
C VAL A 57 -8.37 -25.43 -18.08
N VAL A 58 -8.30 -24.16 -17.65
CA VAL A 58 -7.94 -23.05 -18.55
C VAL A 58 -6.43 -22.95 -18.60
N ALA A 59 -5.84 -23.01 -19.79
CA ALA A 59 -4.40 -22.93 -19.97
C ALA A 59 -4.00 -21.72 -20.84
N TYR A 60 -2.89 -21.08 -20.48
CA TYR A 60 -2.30 -19.93 -21.16
C TYR A 60 -0.84 -20.24 -21.52
N GLY A 61 -0.49 -20.28 -22.81
CA GLY A 61 0.85 -20.68 -23.26
C GLY A 61 1.54 -19.72 -24.24
N GLN A 62 2.86 -19.86 -24.32
CA GLN A 62 3.71 -19.24 -25.35
C GLN A 62 4.06 -20.30 -26.40
N GLY A 63 3.49 -20.23 -27.61
CA GLY A 63 3.82 -21.18 -28.69
C GLY A 63 2.92 -22.42 -28.79
N SER A 64 3.48 -23.57 -29.19
CA SER A 64 2.76 -24.79 -29.63
C SER A 64 1.99 -25.55 -28.54
N ASP A 65 2.24 -25.27 -27.26
CA ASP A 65 1.78 -26.11 -26.14
C ASP A 65 0.24 -26.21 -26.03
N VAL A 66 -0.48 -25.09 -26.23
CA VAL A 66 -1.95 -25.06 -26.17
C VAL A 66 -2.58 -25.74 -27.40
N ALA A 67 -1.95 -25.59 -28.57
CA ALA A 67 -2.38 -26.25 -29.80
C ALA A 67 -2.13 -27.77 -29.77
N ASP A 68 -1.08 -28.21 -29.09
CA ASP A 68 -0.76 -29.63 -28.93
C ASP A 68 -1.62 -30.29 -27.85
N LEU A 69 -1.93 -29.58 -26.76
CA LEU A 69 -2.88 -30.07 -25.77
C LEU A 69 -4.28 -30.30 -26.37
N ALA A 70 -4.71 -29.45 -27.31
CA ALA A 70 -5.98 -29.63 -28.01
C ALA A 70 -6.04 -30.95 -28.83
N LYS A 71 -4.89 -31.53 -29.18
CA LYS A 71 -4.77 -32.81 -29.90
C LYS A 71 -4.63 -34.01 -28.95
N TRP A 72 -4.53 -33.77 -27.65
CA TRP A 72 -4.31 -34.82 -26.66
C TRP A 72 -5.54 -35.74 -26.59
N ALA A 73 -5.34 -37.06 -26.68
CA ALA A 73 -6.43 -38.03 -26.81
C ALA A 73 -7.40 -38.05 -25.62
N GLN A 74 -6.97 -37.56 -24.46
CA GLN A 74 -7.74 -37.44 -23.23
C GLN A 74 -8.57 -36.15 -23.16
N VAL A 75 -8.38 -35.18 -24.06
CA VAL A 75 -9.22 -33.98 -24.14
C VAL A 75 -10.51 -34.34 -24.88
N GLN A 76 -11.65 -33.96 -24.29
CA GLN A 76 -12.98 -34.12 -24.91
C GLN A 76 -13.35 -32.91 -25.76
N THR A 77 -13.17 -31.71 -25.22
CA THR A 77 -13.57 -30.45 -25.87
C THR A 77 -12.60 -29.33 -25.52
N THR A 78 -12.58 -28.31 -26.39
CA THR A 78 -11.89 -27.05 -26.15
C THR A 78 -12.86 -25.88 -26.30
N ARG A 79 -12.69 -24.84 -25.48
CA ARG A 79 -13.47 -23.59 -25.58
C ARG A 79 -12.56 -22.37 -25.66
N GLY A 80 -13.00 -21.36 -26.40
CA GLY A 80 -12.24 -20.14 -26.60
C GLY A 80 -12.21 -19.25 -25.37
N VAL A 81 -11.08 -18.58 -25.17
CA VAL A 81 -10.91 -17.52 -24.17
C VAL A 81 -10.93 -16.18 -24.87
N TYR A 82 -11.69 -15.23 -24.34
CA TYR A 82 -11.89 -13.90 -24.91
C TYR A 82 -11.70 -12.82 -23.85
N THR A 83 -11.48 -11.59 -24.30
CA THR A 83 -11.49 -10.39 -23.46
C THR A 83 -12.50 -9.39 -24.01
N ASP A 84 -13.18 -8.68 -23.11
CA ASP A 84 -13.99 -7.52 -23.46
C ASP A 84 -13.08 -6.27 -23.72
N PRO A 85 -13.65 -5.11 -24.10
CA PRO A 85 -12.86 -3.89 -24.33
C PRO A 85 -12.07 -3.39 -23.11
N GLN A 86 -12.44 -3.80 -21.91
CA GLN A 86 -11.82 -3.45 -20.63
C GLN A 86 -10.70 -4.45 -20.26
N GLY A 87 -10.52 -5.50 -21.06
CA GLY A 87 -9.56 -6.56 -20.83
C GLY A 87 -9.99 -7.54 -19.74
N VAL A 88 -11.28 -7.60 -19.41
CA VAL A 88 -11.85 -8.60 -18.51
C VAL A 88 -12.03 -9.89 -19.28
N GLU A 89 -11.54 -10.99 -18.71
CA GLU A 89 -11.53 -12.28 -19.38
C GLU A 89 -12.88 -13.01 -19.23
N LEU A 90 -13.28 -13.61 -20.34
CA LEU A 90 -14.48 -14.41 -20.51
C LEU A 90 -14.10 -15.75 -21.15
N VAL A 91 -14.26 -16.84 -20.40
CA VAL A 91 -13.96 -18.20 -20.86
C VAL A 91 -15.25 -18.86 -21.32
N LEU A 92 -15.39 -19.12 -22.62
CA LEU A 92 -16.61 -19.72 -23.16
C LEU A 92 -16.83 -21.13 -22.60
N THR A 93 -18.10 -21.50 -22.50
CA THR A 93 -18.54 -22.87 -22.24
C THR A 93 -19.28 -23.39 -23.47
N ASP A 94 -19.93 -24.55 -23.40
CA ASP A 94 -20.92 -24.98 -24.38
C ASP A 94 -22.35 -24.54 -24.03
N GLU A 95 -22.54 -23.90 -22.89
CA GLU A 95 -23.83 -23.41 -22.44
C GLU A 95 -24.08 -21.96 -22.89
N LEU A 96 -25.35 -21.62 -23.05
CA LEU A 96 -25.85 -20.27 -23.28
C LEU A 96 -27.16 -20.05 -22.52
N ALA A 97 -27.41 -18.81 -22.15
CA ALA A 97 -28.68 -18.39 -21.55
C ALA A 97 -29.57 -17.80 -22.65
N VAL A 98 -30.85 -18.18 -22.66
CA VAL A 98 -31.85 -17.64 -23.60
C VAL A 98 -33.11 -17.22 -22.86
N GLY A 99 -33.47 -15.94 -22.98
CA GLY A 99 -34.76 -15.40 -22.53
C GLY A 99 -35.71 -15.24 -23.71
N PHE A 100 -37.00 -15.45 -23.49
CA PHE A 100 -38.03 -15.36 -24.52
C PHE A 100 -39.05 -14.28 -24.16
N HIS A 101 -39.54 -13.56 -25.15
CA HIS A 101 -40.56 -12.55 -24.92
C HIS A 101 -41.82 -13.14 -24.26
N PRO A 102 -42.54 -12.34 -23.44
CA PRO A 102 -43.82 -12.75 -22.87
C PRO A 102 -44.80 -13.24 -23.94
N GLY A 103 -45.44 -14.39 -23.69
CA GLY A 103 -46.43 -14.98 -24.60
C GLY A 103 -45.89 -16.01 -25.59
N VAL A 104 -44.56 -16.19 -25.70
CA VAL A 104 -43.99 -17.28 -26.50
C VAL A 104 -44.21 -18.61 -25.77
N SER A 105 -44.94 -19.54 -26.39
CA SER A 105 -45.31 -20.82 -25.77
C SER A 105 -44.12 -21.79 -25.65
N ASP A 106 -44.11 -22.62 -24.61
CA ASP A 106 -43.08 -23.64 -24.38
C ASP A 106 -42.81 -24.55 -25.59
N PRO A 107 -43.84 -25.05 -26.32
CA PRO A 107 -43.63 -25.80 -27.56
C PRO A 107 -42.87 -25.00 -28.63
N ARG A 108 -43.15 -23.70 -28.78
CA ARG A 108 -42.44 -22.83 -29.73
C ARG A 108 -40.98 -22.62 -29.30
N ARG A 109 -40.73 -22.38 -28.01
CA ARG A 109 -39.37 -22.26 -27.44
C ARG A 109 -38.53 -23.51 -27.71
N ARG A 110 -39.11 -24.71 -27.51
CA ARG A 110 -38.45 -25.99 -27.81
C ARG A 110 -38.20 -26.21 -29.30
N ALA A 111 -39.16 -25.86 -30.16
CA ALA A 111 -38.98 -25.91 -31.61
C ALA A 111 -37.83 -25.01 -32.07
N LEU A 112 -37.70 -23.81 -31.49
CA LEU A 112 -36.60 -22.89 -31.78
C LEU A 112 -35.25 -23.48 -31.34
N CYS A 113 -35.17 -24.08 -30.15
CA CYS A 113 -33.96 -24.78 -29.72
C CYS A 113 -33.58 -25.92 -30.68
N GLN A 114 -34.56 -26.70 -31.17
CA GLN A 114 -34.30 -27.76 -32.15
C GLN A 114 -33.80 -27.21 -33.48
N GLN A 115 -34.40 -26.13 -33.99
CA GLN A 115 -33.99 -25.44 -35.22
C GLN A 115 -32.52 -24.98 -35.16
N HIS A 116 -32.09 -24.46 -34.02
CA HIS A 116 -30.72 -23.99 -33.78
C HIS A 116 -29.76 -25.08 -33.28
N ARG A 117 -30.18 -26.35 -33.25
CA ARG A 117 -29.37 -27.50 -32.78
C ARG A 117 -28.89 -27.33 -31.34
N ILE A 118 -29.80 -26.95 -30.46
CA ILE A 118 -29.56 -26.66 -29.05
C ILE A 118 -30.28 -27.67 -28.15
N ASN A 119 -29.60 -28.14 -27.10
CA ASN A 119 -30.21 -28.98 -26.07
C ASN A 119 -30.69 -28.13 -24.89
N VAL A 120 -31.90 -28.37 -24.39
CA VAL A 120 -32.38 -27.71 -23.17
C VAL A 120 -31.78 -28.42 -21.96
N LEU A 121 -31.03 -27.70 -21.12
CA LEU A 121 -30.44 -28.25 -19.90
C LEU A 121 -31.28 -27.92 -18.68
N ARG A 122 -31.59 -26.63 -18.49
CA ARG A 122 -32.26 -26.12 -17.29
C ARG A 122 -33.26 -25.04 -17.68
N VAL A 123 -34.48 -25.17 -17.17
CA VAL A 123 -35.52 -24.14 -17.31
C VAL A 123 -35.55 -23.32 -16.02
N ARG A 124 -35.54 -21.99 -16.15
CA ARG A 124 -35.82 -21.01 -15.09
C ARG A 124 -37.05 -20.20 -15.49
N ASP A 125 -37.56 -19.43 -14.54
CA ASP A 125 -38.79 -18.64 -14.73
C ASP A 125 -38.61 -17.54 -15.80
N ASP A 126 -37.41 -16.97 -15.89
CA ASP A 126 -37.04 -15.83 -16.73
C ASP A 126 -36.13 -16.19 -17.92
N TYR A 127 -35.37 -17.30 -17.84
CA TYR A 127 -34.52 -17.77 -18.93
C TYR A 127 -34.29 -19.28 -18.92
N TRP A 128 -33.80 -19.82 -20.03
CA TRP A 128 -33.35 -21.22 -20.11
C TRP A 128 -31.83 -21.26 -20.22
N ILE A 129 -31.20 -22.18 -19.50
CA ILE A 129 -29.84 -22.60 -19.82
C ILE A 129 -29.90 -23.76 -20.78
N VAL A 130 -29.24 -23.58 -21.91
CA VAL A 130 -29.24 -24.50 -23.03
C VAL A 130 -27.83 -24.73 -23.53
N GLN A 131 -27.59 -25.81 -24.27
CA GLN A 131 -26.27 -26.24 -24.72
C GLN A 131 -26.18 -26.22 -26.24
N ALA A 132 -25.16 -25.58 -26.79
CA ALA A 132 -24.86 -25.65 -28.21
C ALA A 132 -24.28 -27.01 -28.58
N ARG A 133 -24.77 -27.64 -29.65
CA ARG A 133 -24.21 -28.91 -30.16
C ARG A 133 -22.95 -28.73 -31.01
N ASP A 134 -22.64 -27.50 -31.42
CA ASP A 134 -21.44 -27.21 -32.21
C ASP A 134 -20.20 -27.35 -31.31
N PRO A 135 -19.30 -28.32 -31.59
CA PRO A 135 -18.14 -28.55 -30.74
C PRO A 135 -17.04 -27.50 -30.91
N ALA A 136 -17.17 -26.58 -31.89
CA ALA A 136 -16.19 -25.54 -32.14
C ALA A 136 -15.94 -24.67 -30.89
N PRO A 137 -14.72 -24.14 -30.70
CA PRO A 137 -14.37 -23.34 -29.52
C PRO A 137 -15.25 -22.10 -29.30
N ASP A 138 -15.87 -21.58 -30.37
CA ASP A 138 -16.79 -20.45 -30.42
C ASP A 138 -18.26 -20.87 -30.64
N GLY A 139 -18.57 -22.17 -30.63
CA GLY A 139 -19.88 -22.71 -31.00
C GLY A 139 -21.05 -22.12 -30.20
N ALA A 140 -20.90 -22.00 -28.87
CA ALA A 140 -21.91 -21.38 -28.01
C ALA A 140 -22.09 -19.89 -28.27
N LEU A 141 -21.00 -19.16 -28.57
CA LEU A 141 -21.05 -17.74 -28.92
C LEU A 141 -21.82 -17.53 -30.23
N ARG A 142 -21.56 -18.37 -31.25
CA ARG A 142 -22.30 -18.33 -32.52
C ARG A 142 -23.77 -18.69 -32.36
N ALA A 143 -24.07 -19.72 -31.58
CA ALA A 143 -25.44 -20.14 -31.30
C ALA A 143 -26.23 -19.05 -30.55
N ALA A 144 -25.60 -18.39 -29.57
CA ALA A 144 -26.20 -17.26 -28.85
C ALA A 144 -26.51 -16.10 -29.81
N ASN A 145 -25.55 -15.73 -30.65
CA ASN A 145 -25.75 -14.67 -31.65
C ASN A 145 -26.82 -15.02 -32.70
N ALA A 146 -26.96 -16.29 -33.07
CA ALA A 146 -28.00 -16.75 -34.00
C ALA A 146 -29.39 -16.67 -33.35
N LEU A 147 -29.54 -17.17 -32.12
CA LEU A 147 -30.79 -17.07 -31.35
C LEU A 147 -31.19 -15.62 -31.07
N ALA A 148 -30.24 -14.74 -30.77
CA ALA A 148 -30.50 -13.33 -30.51
C ALA A 148 -31.05 -12.56 -31.74
N ASN A 149 -31.14 -13.18 -32.92
CA ASN A 149 -31.80 -12.61 -34.10
C ASN A 149 -33.23 -13.15 -34.31
N GLU A 150 -33.69 -14.10 -33.50
CA GLU A 150 -35.05 -14.64 -33.60
C GLU A 150 -36.04 -13.69 -32.93
N PRO A 151 -37.18 -13.37 -33.57
CA PRO A 151 -38.13 -12.37 -33.06
C PRO A 151 -38.81 -12.78 -31.75
N GLU A 152 -38.81 -14.07 -31.40
CA GLU A 152 -39.35 -14.58 -30.14
C GLU A 152 -38.35 -14.51 -28.97
N VAL A 153 -37.07 -14.26 -29.25
CA VAL A 153 -35.99 -14.26 -28.26
C VAL A 153 -35.77 -12.84 -27.76
N GLU A 154 -35.93 -12.67 -26.44
CA GLU A 154 -35.67 -11.39 -25.77
C GLU A 154 -34.16 -11.14 -25.62
N PHE A 155 -33.42 -12.18 -25.23
CA PHE A 155 -31.96 -12.16 -25.19
C PHE A 155 -31.40 -13.56 -25.38
N ALA A 156 -30.20 -13.65 -25.96
CA ALA A 156 -29.41 -14.88 -25.93
C ALA A 156 -27.92 -14.53 -25.80
N GLU A 157 -27.28 -15.10 -24.79
CA GLU A 157 -25.91 -14.76 -24.38
C GLU A 157 -25.11 -16.03 -24.06
N PRO A 158 -23.81 -16.10 -24.38
CA PRO A 158 -22.99 -17.24 -23.96
C PRO A 158 -22.94 -17.31 -22.42
N ASN A 159 -23.13 -18.51 -21.85
CA ASN A 159 -23.01 -18.73 -20.41
C ASN A 159 -21.53 -19.00 -20.10
N ALA A 160 -20.74 -17.95 -20.00
CA ALA A 160 -19.29 -18.06 -19.89
C ALA A 160 -18.80 -17.99 -18.43
N LEU A 161 -17.64 -18.60 -18.15
CA LEU A 161 -16.97 -18.40 -16.86
C LEU A 161 -16.35 -17.00 -16.85
N GLN A 162 -16.71 -16.21 -15.84
CA GLN A 162 -16.11 -14.91 -15.61
C GLN A 162 -14.87 -15.06 -14.74
N LEU A 163 -13.75 -14.48 -15.18
CA LEU A 163 -12.58 -14.28 -14.33
C LEU A 163 -12.53 -12.79 -13.95
N PRO A 164 -12.85 -12.43 -12.69
CA PRO A 164 -12.79 -11.06 -12.26
C PRO A 164 -11.38 -10.50 -12.48
N LYS A 165 -11.29 -9.40 -13.22
CA LYS A 165 -10.04 -8.63 -13.31
C LYS A 165 -9.92 -7.80 -12.04
N TYR A 166 -9.12 -8.28 -11.10
CA TYR A 166 -8.68 -7.45 -9.97
C TYR A 166 -7.55 -6.55 -10.49
N GLU A 167 -7.76 -5.23 -10.49
CA GLU A 167 -6.65 -4.31 -10.71
C GLU A 167 -5.67 -4.49 -9.54
N ALA A 168 -4.43 -4.86 -9.84
CA ALA A 168 -3.38 -4.84 -8.84
C ALA A 168 -3.17 -3.40 -8.41
N VAL A 169 -3.33 -3.11 -7.11
CA VAL A 169 -2.91 -1.83 -6.54
C VAL A 169 -1.43 -1.67 -6.89
N PRO A 170 -1.00 -0.63 -7.63
CA PRO A 170 0.41 -0.45 -7.95
C PRO A 170 1.20 -0.26 -6.66
N THR A 171 1.95 -1.29 -6.26
CA THR A 171 2.82 -1.22 -5.08
C THR A 171 4.25 -0.89 -5.51
N PRO A 172 5.05 -0.26 -4.63
CA PRO A 172 6.46 -0.04 -4.89
C PRO A 172 7.19 -1.36 -5.19
N PRO A 173 8.14 -1.39 -6.13
CA PRO A 173 8.84 -2.62 -6.53
C PRO A 173 9.86 -3.10 -5.50
N ASN A 174 10.07 -2.36 -4.41
CA ASN A 174 11.02 -2.65 -3.35
C ASN A 174 10.70 -4.03 -2.69
N PRO A 175 11.65 -5.00 -2.66
CA PRO A 175 11.40 -6.37 -2.23
C PRO A 175 10.81 -6.54 -0.83
N PHE A 176 11.09 -5.61 0.10
CA PHE A 176 10.61 -5.70 1.48
C PHE A 176 9.35 -4.88 1.76
N PHE A 177 8.81 -4.17 0.75
CA PHE A 177 7.57 -3.40 0.90
C PHE A 177 6.40 -4.25 1.41
N ALA A 178 6.33 -5.52 0.97
CA ALA A 178 5.29 -6.44 1.41
C ALA A 178 5.31 -6.72 2.93
N ARG A 179 6.41 -6.43 3.64
CA ARG A 179 6.53 -6.58 5.10
C ARG A 179 6.25 -5.28 5.85
N GLN A 180 6.14 -4.15 5.15
CA GLN A 180 5.90 -2.83 5.73
C GLN A 180 4.41 -2.56 5.98
N TRP A 181 3.81 -3.35 6.88
CA TRP A 181 2.39 -3.29 7.24
C TRP A 181 1.89 -1.88 7.57
N HIS A 182 2.75 -1.08 8.21
CA HIS A 182 2.47 0.28 8.64
C HIS A 182 2.18 1.24 7.49
N LEU A 183 2.56 0.90 6.25
CA LEU A 183 2.37 1.76 5.07
C LEU A 183 1.07 1.45 4.31
N TRP A 184 0.64 0.19 4.27
CA TRP A 184 -0.43 -0.24 3.34
C TRP A 184 -1.38 -1.33 3.88
N GLY A 185 -1.33 -1.62 5.18
CA GLY A 185 -2.41 -2.28 5.90
C GLY A 185 -2.58 -3.78 5.64
N ASN A 186 -1.61 -4.43 4.98
CA ASN A 186 -1.70 -5.85 4.64
C ASN A 186 -1.70 -6.78 5.87
N LEU A 187 -1.15 -6.35 7.01
CA LEU A 187 -1.05 -7.14 8.25
C LEU A 187 -1.43 -6.31 9.50
N GLY A 188 -2.27 -5.29 9.33
CA GLY A 188 -2.72 -4.47 10.44
C GLY A 188 -3.18 -3.08 10.04
N VAL A 189 -3.18 -2.19 11.03
CA VAL A 189 -3.66 -0.81 10.89
C VAL A 189 -2.54 0.11 10.41
N ASP A 190 -2.74 0.84 9.31
CA ASP A 190 -1.68 1.57 8.59
C ASP A 190 -1.89 3.09 8.54
N ILE A 191 -0.97 3.81 7.90
CA ILE A 191 -1.11 5.26 7.66
C ILE A 191 -1.83 5.62 6.35
N ARG A 192 -2.26 4.62 5.56
CA ARG A 192 -2.83 4.78 4.21
C ARG A 192 -1.88 5.53 3.27
N LEU A 193 -0.66 5.00 3.13
CA LEU A 193 0.38 5.68 2.37
C LEU A 193 0.10 5.70 0.85
N LEU A 194 -0.36 4.58 0.29
CA LEU A 194 -0.56 4.47 -1.16
C LEU A 194 -1.59 5.48 -1.67
N ASP A 195 -2.68 5.69 -0.94
CA ASP A 195 -3.66 6.75 -1.19
C ASP A 195 -3.06 8.18 -1.13
N ALA A 196 -2.05 8.41 -0.28
CA ALA A 196 -1.35 9.70 -0.20
C ALA A 196 -0.46 9.91 -1.44
N TRP A 197 0.15 8.83 -1.93
CA TRP A 197 1.03 8.84 -3.10
C TRP A 197 0.30 9.03 -4.42
N GLU A 198 -1.01 8.83 -4.47
CA GLU A 198 -1.85 9.32 -5.59
C GLU A 198 -1.75 10.84 -5.78
N VAL A 199 -1.36 11.57 -4.72
CA VAL A 199 -1.18 13.03 -4.75
C VAL A 199 0.29 13.42 -4.85
N THR A 200 1.15 12.88 -3.97
CA THR A 200 2.59 13.12 -4.02
C THR A 200 3.37 12.04 -3.25
N THR A 201 4.54 11.67 -3.77
CA THR A 201 5.53 10.82 -3.09
C THR A 201 6.59 11.63 -2.33
N GLY A 202 6.45 12.96 -2.31
CA GLY A 202 7.43 13.89 -1.75
C GLY A 202 8.03 14.82 -2.82
N SER A 203 8.84 15.76 -2.37
CA SER A 203 9.56 16.71 -3.22
C SER A 203 11.00 16.84 -2.74
N PRO A 204 12.00 16.86 -3.65
CA PRO A 204 13.40 17.00 -3.26
C PRO A 204 13.70 18.37 -2.61
N ALA A 205 12.78 19.34 -2.72
CA ALA A 205 12.86 20.62 -2.03
C ALA A 205 12.50 20.54 -0.54
N VAL A 206 11.90 19.43 -0.09
CA VAL A 206 11.61 19.17 1.32
C VAL A 206 12.67 18.24 1.88
N ARG A 207 13.49 18.78 2.78
CA ARG A 207 14.59 18.09 3.45
C ARG A 207 14.20 17.81 4.89
N VAL A 208 14.41 16.57 5.32
CA VAL A 208 14.18 16.10 6.68
C VAL A 208 15.51 15.94 7.37
N VAL A 209 15.75 16.74 8.40
CA VAL A 209 16.94 16.64 9.26
C VAL A 209 16.75 15.50 10.24
N ILE A 210 17.60 14.47 10.15
CA ILE A 210 17.62 13.33 11.09
C ILE A 210 18.60 13.69 12.19
N HIS A 211 18.09 14.32 13.26
CA HIS A 211 18.87 14.78 14.40
C HIS A 211 19.03 13.62 15.41
N ASP A 212 20.04 12.79 15.19
CA ASP A 212 20.14 11.45 15.80
C ASP A 212 21.61 10.94 15.93
N THR A 213 21.82 9.63 16.08
CA THR A 213 23.14 8.97 16.29
C THR A 213 24.07 9.00 15.08
N GLY A 214 23.60 9.51 13.95
CA GLY A 214 24.25 9.40 12.64
C GLY A 214 23.40 8.56 11.68
N VAL A 215 23.76 8.60 10.40
CA VAL A 215 23.08 7.86 9.33
C VAL A 215 24.14 7.17 8.49
N ASP A 216 23.97 5.87 8.24
CA ASP A 216 24.86 5.13 7.36
C ASP A 216 24.73 5.67 5.92
N ARG A 217 25.70 6.51 5.53
CA ARG A 217 25.72 7.17 4.22
C ARG A 217 25.99 6.24 3.05
N THR A 218 26.19 4.96 3.34
CA THR A 218 26.51 3.92 2.36
C THR A 218 25.39 2.89 2.21
N HIS A 219 24.30 3.02 2.97
CA HIS A 219 23.13 2.17 2.85
C HIS A 219 22.41 2.39 1.50
N PRO A 220 22.21 1.34 0.68
CA PRO A 220 21.78 1.52 -0.71
C PRO A 220 20.35 2.05 -0.86
N ASP A 221 19.44 1.80 0.10
CA ASP A 221 18.11 2.43 0.10
C ASP A 221 18.14 3.91 0.50
N LEU A 222 19.22 4.42 1.10
CA LEU A 222 19.30 5.81 1.58
C LEU A 222 20.09 6.71 0.63
N VAL A 223 21.17 6.18 0.02
CA VAL A 223 22.08 6.93 -0.86
C VAL A 223 21.34 7.82 -1.89
N PRO A 224 20.28 7.36 -2.60
CA PRO A 224 19.60 8.20 -3.59
C PRO A 224 18.95 9.47 -3.00
N ASN A 225 18.60 9.44 -1.71
CA ASN A 225 17.88 10.52 -1.03
C ASN A 225 18.72 11.24 0.03
N LEU A 226 19.97 10.83 0.22
CA LEU A 226 20.84 11.39 1.23
C LEU A 226 21.57 12.64 0.72
N LEU A 227 21.53 13.70 1.52
CA LEU A 227 22.34 14.90 1.34
C LEU A 227 23.52 14.91 2.33
N PRO A 228 24.55 15.74 2.08
CA PRO A 228 25.58 16.00 3.08
C PRO A 228 24.96 16.44 4.40
N GLY A 229 25.55 15.96 5.48
CA GLY A 229 25.11 16.26 6.84
C GLY A 229 26.24 16.82 7.68
N TRP A 230 26.00 16.94 8.99
CA TRP A 230 27.01 17.45 9.91
C TRP A 230 27.08 16.63 11.19
N ASN A 231 28.29 16.48 11.71
CA ASN A 231 28.60 15.82 12.96
C ASN A 231 29.00 16.87 14.00
N PHE A 232 28.08 17.17 14.92
CA PHE A 232 28.33 18.10 16.02
C PHE A 232 29.25 17.54 17.12
N GLY A 233 29.49 16.23 17.11
CA GLY A 233 30.37 15.56 18.06
C GLY A 233 31.86 15.74 17.76
N GLU A 234 32.21 15.78 16.47
CA GLU A 234 33.61 15.90 16.00
C GLU A 234 33.85 17.13 15.11
N GLU A 235 32.81 17.95 14.90
CA GLU A 235 32.84 19.16 14.07
C GLU A 235 33.33 18.92 12.64
N ASN A 236 32.75 17.91 11.99
CA ASN A 236 33.08 17.52 10.62
C ASN A 236 31.84 17.01 9.86
N GLU A 237 32.04 16.61 8.60
CA GLU A 237 30.99 16.06 7.73
C GLU A 237 30.81 14.54 7.88
N ASP A 238 31.53 13.88 8.81
CA ASP A 238 31.43 12.44 9.02
C ASP A 238 30.22 12.07 9.89
N VAL A 239 29.10 11.86 9.20
CA VAL A 239 27.82 11.50 9.79
C VAL A 239 27.63 10.00 9.99
N MET A 240 28.66 9.18 9.73
CA MET A 240 28.58 7.75 9.93
C MET A 240 28.23 7.41 11.39
N PRO A 241 27.37 6.40 11.62
CA PRO A 241 27.14 5.87 12.95
C PRO A 241 28.44 5.35 13.57
N ILE A 242 28.62 5.57 14.86
CA ILE A 242 29.74 5.01 15.63
C ILE A 242 29.28 3.81 16.47
N ALA A 243 30.22 2.93 16.82
CA ALA A 243 29.98 1.73 17.62
C ALA A 243 29.57 2.04 19.08
N ILE A 244 28.34 2.50 19.26
CA ILE A 244 27.69 2.77 20.54
C ILE A 244 26.39 1.96 20.63
N PRO A 245 25.84 1.74 21.85
CA PRO A 245 24.49 1.21 21.97
C PRO A 245 23.49 2.04 21.14
N GLN A 246 22.67 1.36 20.34
CA GLN A 246 21.73 1.97 19.39
C GLN A 246 22.42 2.80 18.29
N ALA A 247 23.63 2.41 17.85
CA ALA A 247 24.32 3.04 16.72
C ALA A 247 23.41 3.21 15.50
N ALA A 248 22.61 2.18 15.21
CA ALA A 248 21.74 2.10 14.06
C ALA A 248 20.46 2.96 14.10
N HIS A 249 20.19 3.62 15.23
CA HIS A 249 18.94 4.31 15.48
C HIS A 249 18.61 5.38 14.42
N GLY A 250 19.56 6.27 14.13
CA GLY A 250 19.38 7.31 13.10
C GLY A 250 19.21 6.75 11.69
N THR A 251 19.93 5.68 11.33
CA THR A 251 19.75 4.98 10.04
C THR A 251 18.34 4.40 9.94
N ALA A 252 17.86 3.71 10.97
CA ALA A 252 16.51 3.14 10.98
C ALA A 252 15.40 4.20 10.90
N CYS A 253 15.56 5.33 11.59
CA CYS A 253 14.72 6.51 11.43
C CYS A 253 14.73 7.03 9.98
N ALA A 254 15.92 7.17 9.36
CA ALA A 254 16.07 7.66 8.00
C ALA A 254 15.36 6.76 6.97
N GLY A 255 15.43 5.43 7.15
CA GLY A 255 14.72 4.46 6.31
C GLY A 255 13.22 4.66 6.31
N LEU A 256 12.61 4.81 7.49
CA LEU A 256 11.17 5.06 7.62
C LEU A 256 10.76 6.41 6.99
N VAL A 257 11.63 7.42 7.04
CA VAL A 257 11.33 8.73 6.47
C VAL A 257 11.36 8.71 4.94
N ALA A 258 12.49 8.32 4.32
CA ALA A 258 12.66 8.49 2.87
C ALA A 258 13.63 7.48 2.22
N ALA A 259 13.63 6.21 2.64
CA ALA A 259 14.21 5.14 1.81
C ALA A 259 13.63 5.19 0.37
N ALA A 260 14.50 5.00 -0.61
CA ALA A 260 14.24 5.31 -2.01
C ALA A 260 13.29 4.34 -2.71
N VAL A 261 12.64 4.84 -3.77
CA VAL A 261 11.82 4.03 -4.69
C VAL A 261 12.23 4.33 -6.14
N PRO A 262 12.61 3.32 -6.94
CA PRO A 262 12.89 1.94 -6.52
C PRO A 262 14.14 1.87 -5.62
N GLY A 263 14.19 0.86 -4.75
CA GLY A 263 15.34 0.55 -3.90
C GLY A 263 15.47 -0.96 -3.67
N PRO A 264 16.66 -1.46 -3.29
CA PRO A 264 16.88 -2.89 -3.06
C PRO A 264 16.13 -3.50 -1.86
N GLY A 265 15.62 -2.70 -0.92
CA GLY A 265 14.98 -3.23 0.30
C GLY A 265 13.65 -2.60 0.65
N VAL A 266 13.67 -1.60 1.53
CA VAL A 266 12.49 -0.97 2.15
C VAL A 266 12.09 0.32 1.43
N VAL A 267 10.92 0.83 1.77
CA VAL A 267 10.33 2.07 1.26
C VAL A 267 10.15 3.08 2.39
N GLY A 268 10.57 4.33 2.18
CA GLY A 268 10.27 5.42 3.12
C GLY A 268 8.86 5.98 2.91
N VAL A 269 8.33 6.69 3.89
CA VAL A 269 7.03 7.38 3.76
C VAL A 269 7.07 8.46 2.66
N ALA A 270 8.18 9.20 2.53
CA ALA A 270 8.34 10.30 1.58
C ALA A 270 9.58 10.11 0.69
N PRO A 271 9.61 9.11 -0.21
CA PRO A 271 10.79 8.75 -0.99
C PRO A 271 11.20 9.82 -2.02
N GLY A 272 10.34 10.80 -2.30
CA GLY A 272 10.69 11.97 -3.12
C GLY A 272 11.43 13.07 -2.35
N CYS A 273 11.44 13.02 -1.01
CA CYS A 273 12.12 13.99 -0.15
C CYS A 273 13.60 13.66 0.04
N LYS A 274 14.34 14.60 0.64
CA LYS A 274 15.77 14.41 0.97
C LYS A 274 15.98 14.27 2.47
N ILE A 275 17.01 13.52 2.84
CA ILE A 275 17.44 13.27 4.21
C ILE A 275 18.75 14.03 4.46
N VAL A 276 18.81 14.78 5.56
CA VAL A 276 20.02 15.48 6.00
C VAL A 276 20.43 14.93 7.37
N PRO A 277 21.51 14.14 7.45
CA PRO A 277 21.98 13.62 8.73
C PRO A 277 22.53 14.72 9.62
N LEU A 278 22.12 14.74 10.88
CA LEU A 278 22.67 15.62 11.89
C LEU A 278 23.07 14.80 13.10
N ARG A 279 24.33 14.37 13.11
CA ARG A 279 24.88 13.47 14.11
C ARG A 279 25.18 14.24 15.38
N VAL A 280 24.56 13.82 16.48
CA VAL A 280 24.81 14.36 17.83
C VAL A 280 25.31 13.28 18.78
N GLN A 281 26.35 13.61 19.54
CA GLN A 281 26.83 12.75 20.62
C GLN A 281 25.87 12.83 21.82
N ARG A 282 25.71 11.71 22.53
CA ARG A 282 24.77 11.58 23.66
C ARG A 282 25.10 12.44 24.89
N ARG A 283 26.27 13.10 24.95
CA ARG A 283 26.74 13.85 26.13
C ARG A 283 27.41 15.17 25.72
N ILE A 284 26.61 16.08 25.16
CA ILE A 284 27.06 17.45 24.86
C ILE A 284 26.41 18.48 25.81
N PRO A 285 27.07 19.61 26.10
CA PRO A 285 26.47 20.70 26.87
C PRO A 285 25.18 21.23 26.25
N TRP A 286 24.28 21.81 27.05
CA TRP A 286 23.01 22.36 26.57
C TRP A 286 23.16 23.47 25.53
N GLU A 287 24.21 24.28 25.63
CA GLU A 287 24.53 25.29 24.64
C GLU A 287 24.82 24.66 23.27
N ARG A 288 25.64 23.60 23.24
CA ARG A 288 25.94 22.84 22.03
C ARG A 288 24.70 22.14 21.46
N LEU A 289 23.88 21.54 22.32
CA LEU A 289 22.61 20.94 21.88
C LEU A 289 21.64 22.00 21.33
N ALA A 290 21.61 23.21 21.90
CA ALA A 290 20.81 24.31 21.36
C ALA A 290 21.30 24.75 19.97
N ALA A 291 22.62 24.84 19.77
CA ALA A 291 23.22 25.24 18.50
C ALA A 291 22.92 24.27 17.34
N THR A 292 22.63 23.00 17.62
CA THR A 292 22.26 22.04 16.57
C THR A 292 20.94 22.40 15.89
N PHE A 293 20.00 23.02 16.63
CA PHE A 293 18.74 23.50 16.06
C PHE A 293 18.96 24.73 15.16
N ASP A 294 19.88 25.62 15.53
CA ASP A 294 20.22 26.78 14.70
C ASP A 294 20.86 26.34 13.35
N TRP A 295 21.60 25.23 13.35
CA TRP A 295 22.07 24.59 12.11
C TRP A 295 20.92 23.90 11.37
N ALA A 296 20.11 23.10 12.07
CA ALA A 296 19.05 22.30 11.46
C ALA A 296 18.01 23.15 10.70
N VAL A 297 17.64 24.33 11.21
CA VAL A 297 16.68 25.23 10.54
C VAL A 297 17.17 25.78 9.20
N GLN A 298 18.47 25.80 8.97
CA GLN A 298 19.07 26.22 7.70
C GLN A 298 19.13 25.07 6.68
N HIS A 299 19.10 23.82 7.18
CA HIS A 299 19.38 22.63 6.39
C HIS A 299 18.15 21.75 6.16
N GLY A 300 17.01 22.01 6.80
CA GLY A 300 15.78 21.36 6.41
C GLY A 300 14.49 21.97 6.92
N GLU A 301 13.42 21.52 6.29
CA GLU A 301 12.06 21.97 6.48
C GLU A 301 11.35 21.19 7.60
N VAL A 302 11.84 19.99 7.90
CA VAL A 302 11.38 19.13 8.99
C VAL A 302 12.60 18.70 9.82
N ILE A 303 12.47 18.71 11.15
CA ILE A 303 13.48 18.17 12.08
C ILE A 303 12.85 16.99 12.81
N LEU A 304 13.47 15.83 12.70
CA LEU A 304 13.12 14.64 13.47
C LEU A 304 14.12 14.45 14.62
N GLY A 305 13.61 14.50 15.85
CA GLY A 305 14.36 14.13 17.05
C GLY A 305 13.72 12.95 17.79
N SER A 306 14.30 11.76 17.66
CA SER A 306 13.80 10.54 18.30
C SER A 306 14.56 10.21 19.59
N TRP A 307 14.73 11.20 20.46
CA TRP A 307 15.51 11.11 21.70
C TRP A 307 14.91 12.01 22.79
N THR A 308 15.37 11.81 24.03
CA THR A 308 14.93 12.58 25.19
C THR A 308 16.12 13.09 26.00
N VAL A 309 15.96 14.25 26.64
CA VAL A 309 16.94 14.85 27.55
C VAL A 309 16.23 15.55 28.70
N PRO A 310 16.92 15.86 29.82
CA PRO A 310 16.38 16.76 30.84
C PRO A 310 15.95 18.12 30.29
N GLU A 311 14.94 18.72 30.91
CA GLU A 311 14.45 20.05 30.54
C GLU A 311 15.55 21.11 30.68
N SER A 312 15.60 22.02 29.70
CA SER A 312 16.59 23.10 29.67
C SER A 312 16.02 24.31 28.96
N THR A 313 16.11 25.49 29.58
CA THR A 313 15.65 26.74 28.97
C THR A 313 16.38 27.06 27.65
N LEU A 314 17.66 26.69 27.53
CA LEU A 314 18.43 26.89 26.29
C LEU A 314 17.85 26.06 25.15
N VAL A 315 17.60 24.77 25.41
CA VAL A 315 17.04 23.85 24.41
C VAL A 315 15.59 24.23 24.09
N THR A 316 14.78 24.61 25.10
CA THR A 316 13.42 25.14 24.91
C THR A 316 13.41 26.33 23.97
N ARG A 317 14.28 27.33 24.20
CA ARG A 317 14.37 28.51 23.35
C ARG A 317 14.80 28.16 21.93
N ALA A 318 15.73 27.23 21.76
CA ALA A 318 16.20 26.81 20.43
C ALA A 318 15.12 26.09 19.64
N VAL A 319 14.43 25.12 20.26
CA VAL A 319 13.31 24.38 19.64
C VAL A 319 12.14 25.32 19.35
N ALA A 320 11.78 26.22 20.27
CA ALA A 320 10.73 27.21 20.05
C ALA A 320 11.05 28.11 18.85
N ARG A 321 12.25 28.70 18.79
CA ARG A 321 12.69 29.51 17.64
C ARG A 321 12.64 28.72 16.33
N ALA A 322 13.06 27.45 16.34
CA ALA A 322 12.99 26.60 15.16
C ALA A 322 11.53 26.41 14.71
N ALA A 323 10.65 26.04 15.63
CA ALA A 323 9.25 25.76 15.37
C ALA A 323 8.44 27.00 14.97
N GLU A 324 8.81 28.19 15.44
CA GLU A 324 8.06 29.43 15.19
C GLU A 324 8.63 30.28 14.06
N SER A 325 9.96 30.30 13.88
CA SER A 325 10.64 31.27 13.01
C SER A 325 11.49 30.65 11.90
N GLY A 326 11.71 29.33 11.90
CA GLY A 326 12.37 28.62 10.80
C GLY A 326 11.67 28.82 9.46
N ARG A 327 12.28 28.41 8.35
CA ARG A 327 11.68 28.50 7.00
C ARG A 327 11.12 29.90 6.68
N HIS A 328 11.93 30.94 6.90
CA HIS A 328 11.55 32.35 6.66
C HIS A 328 10.29 32.82 7.41
N GLY A 329 10.11 32.37 8.66
CA GLY A 329 8.96 32.75 9.49
C GLY A 329 7.76 31.82 9.39
N LEU A 330 7.81 30.78 8.56
CA LEU A 330 6.79 29.72 8.55
C LEU A 330 6.95 28.72 9.71
N GLY A 331 8.12 28.67 10.35
CA GLY A 331 8.48 27.65 11.31
C GLY A 331 8.94 26.35 10.65
N THR A 332 10.02 25.76 11.16
CA THR A 332 10.48 24.41 10.80
C THR A 332 9.63 23.37 11.55
N VAL A 333 9.12 22.35 10.86
CA VAL A 333 8.28 21.33 11.50
C VAL A 333 9.15 20.46 12.42
N CYS A 334 9.04 20.66 13.73
CA CYS A 334 9.82 19.91 14.71
C CYS A 334 8.99 18.72 15.22
N VAL A 335 9.46 17.50 14.98
CA VAL A 335 8.80 16.25 15.36
C VAL A 335 9.63 15.52 16.41
N PHE A 336 9.03 15.22 17.56
CA PHE A 336 9.70 14.49 18.63
C PHE A 336 8.88 13.32 19.16
N SER A 337 9.60 12.24 19.48
CA SER A 337 9.04 11.04 20.12
C SER A 337 8.64 11.32 21.58
N CYS A 338 7.48 10.79 22.02
CA CYS A 338 6.98 11.02 23.39
C CYS A 338 7.71 10.26 24.50
N GLY A 339 8.51 9.25 24.16
CA GLY A 339 9.26 8.41 25.11
C GLY A 339 8.59 7.06 25.38
N ASN A 340 9.37 6.11 25.90
CA ASN A 340 9.01 4.69 26.00
C ASN A 340 8.94 4.19 27.46
N GLY A 341 8.55 5.07 28.39
CA GLY A 341 8.55 4.78 29.83
C GLY A 341 7.24 4.20 30.37
N ALA A 342 6.22 4.02 29.53
CA ALA A 342 4.86 3.68 29.94
C ALA A 342 4.30 4.62 31.02
N THR A 343 4.55 5.93 30.89
CA THR A 343 4.13 6.94 31.88
C THR A 343 3.10 7.93 31.32
N PRO A 344 2.23 8.52 32.16
CA PRO A 344 1.32 9.60 31.78
C PRO A 344 2.01 10.97 31.60
N GLN A 345 3.31 10.98 31.30
CA GLN A 345 4.09 12.17 31.00
C GLN A 345 4.91 11.97 29.73
N ILE A 346 4.61 12.74 28.69
CA ILE A 346 5.47 12.83 27.51
C ILE A 346 6.80 13.52 27.85
N SER A 347 7.90 13.02 27.28
CA SER A 347 9.26 13.45 27.62
C SER A 347 9.66 14.77 26.96
N PHE A 348 10.64 15.47 27.53
CA PHE A 348 11.27 16.62 26.86
C PHE A 348 12.22 16.13 25.74
N PRO A 349 12.23 16.75 24.55
CA PRO A 349 11.57 18.01 24.19
C PRO A 349 10.15 17.89 23.61
N SER A 350 9.57 16.69 23.44
CA SER A 350 8.19 16.54 22.93
C SER A 350 7.14 17.27 23.78
N SER A 351 7.37 17.41 25.09
CA SER A 351 6.51 18.18 26.01
C SER A 351 6.35 19.66 25.65
N LEU A 352 7.25 20.23 24.84
CA LEU A 352 7.15 21.59 24.31
C LEU A 352 5.92 21.80 23.41
N ALA A 353 5.32 20.72 22.91
CA ALA A 353 4.05 20.72 22.19
C ALA A 353 2.90 21.42 22.95
N ARG A 354 3.00 21.54 24.28
CA ARG A 354 2.02 22.27 25.12
C ARG A 354 2.05 23.78 24.91
N ALA A 355 3.19 24.33 24.48
CA ALA A 355 3.41 25.77 24.37
C ALA A 355 3.78 26.23 22.95
N TYR A 356 4.36 25.35 22.14
CA TYR A 356 4.93 25.68 20.83
C TYR A 356 4.38 24.75 19.73
N PRO A 357 4.50 25.11 18.44
CA PRO A 357 4.07 24.27 17.32
C PRO A 357 5.05 23.11 17.05
N VAL A 358 5.29 22.31 18.09
CA VAL A 358 6.06 21.07 18.06
C VAL A 358 5.09 19.89 17.96
N LEU A 359 5.41 18.91 17.11
CA LEU A 359 4.63 17.69 16.95
C LEU A 359 5.13 16.60 17.91
N ALA A 360 4.32 16.27 18.91
CA ALA A 360 4.61 15.19 19.88
C ALA A 360 3.93 13.88 19.47
N VAL A 361 4.74 12.85 19.20
CA VAL A 361 4.27 11.60 18.58
C VAL A 361 4.46 10.40 19.50
N GLY A 362 3.35 9.76 19.85
CA GLY A 362 3.30 8.48 20.55
C GLY A 362 3.22 7.30 19.58
N ALA A 363 3.27 6.08 20.11
CA ALA A 363 3.30 4.85 19.30
C ALA A 363 1.98 4.07 19.35
N SER A 364 1.62 3.47 18.22
CA SER A 364 0.53 2.50 18.11
C SER A 364 0.98 1.20 17.46
N THR A 365 0.33 0.09 17.80
CA THR A 365 0.67 -1.25 17.30
C THR A 365 -0.08 -1.59 16.01
N ASN A 366 0.27 -2.74 15.40
CA ASN A 366 -0.43 -3.29 14.23
C ASN A 366 -1.91 -3.63 14.49
N PHE A 367 -2.34 -3.72 15.74
CA PHE A 367 -3.76 -3.91 16.11
C PHE A 367 -4.57 -2.61 16.15
N GLY A 368 -3.94 -1.45 15.92
CA GLY A 368 -4.63 -0.17 16.05
C GLY A 368 -4.93 0.22 17.49
N ALA A 369 -4.08 -0.20 18.43
CA ALA A 369 -4.09 0.23 19.83
C ALA A 369 -2.84 1.05 20.15
N LYS A 370 -2.89 1.92 21.18
CA LYS A 370 -1.67 2.55 21.72
C LYS A 370 -0.69 1.47 22.17
N ALA A 371 0.59 1.60 21.83
CA ALA A 371 1.61 0.68 22.32
C ALA A 371 1.81 0.86 23.84
N ASP A 372 1.92 -0.25 24.58
CA ASP A 372 1.96 -0.24 26.05
C ASP A 372 3.13 0.57 26.61
N TYR A 373 4.29 0.52 25.95
CA TYR A 373 5.48 1.28 26.34
C TYR A 373 5.35 2.80 26.09
N SER A 374 4.46 3.24 25.19
CA SER A 374 4.40 4.64 24.76
C SER A 374 3.98 5.51 25.92
N ASN A 375 4.77 6.53 26.25
CA ASN A 375 4.33 7.62 27.12
C ASN A 375 3.14 8.35 26.51
N TRP A 376 2.33 8.95 27.38
CA TRP A 376 1.12 9.67 27.00
C TRP A 376 0.89 10.89 27.90
N GLY A 377 -0.21 11.61 27.71
CA GLY A 377 -0.61 12.72 28.56
C GLY A 377 -0.64 14.05 27.82
N ASP A 378 -0.71 15.13 28.59
CA ASP A 378 -0.87 16.48 28.06
C ASP A 378 0.24 16.84 27.06
N GLY A 379 -0.15 17.45 25.94
CA GLY A 379 0.72 17.78 24.82
C GLY A 379 0.88 16.69 23.75
N LEU A 380 0.39 15.46 23.97
CA LEU A 380 0.41 14.41 22.95
C LEU A 380 -0.45 14.81 21.74
N ASP A 381 0.13 14.82 20.54
CA ASP A 381 -0.58 15.19 19.32
C ASP A 381 -1.20 13.99 18.64
N LEU A 382 -0.39 12.98 18.33
CA LEU A 382 -0.78 11.87 17.45
C LEU A 382 -0.12 10.59 17.92
N LEU A 383 -0.71 9.47 17.51
CA LEU A 383 -0.03 8.19 17.45
C LEU A 383 0.42 7.91 16.01
N ALA A 384 1.51 7.16 15.86
CA ALA A 384 1.88 6.57 14.58
C ALA A 384 2.33 5.11 14.77
N PRO A 385 2.22 4.26 13.73
CA PRO A 385 2.61 2.86 13.79
C PRO A 385 4.03 2.63 14.34
N SER A 386 4.19 1.60 15.16
CA SER A 386 5.45 1.12 15.71
C SER A 386 5.31 -0.34 16.19
N SER A 387 6.35 -0.86 16.83
CA SER A 387 6.35 -2.17 17.48
C SER A 387 5.45 -2.24 18.72
N GLY A 388 5.33 -3.42 19.33
CA GLY A 388 4.63 -3.64 20.60
C GLY A 388 3.33 -4.43 20.50
N GLY A 389 2.89 -4.77 19.28
CA GLY A 389 1.88 -5.79 19.03
C GLY A 389 2.53 -7.13 18.71
N THR A 390 2.14 -7.76 17.60
CA THR A 390 2.80 -8.98 17.09
C THR A 390 3.89 -8.69 16.07
N LEU A 391 4.03 -7.44 15.63
CA LEU A 391 4.98 -7.04 14.59
C LEU A 391 5.89 -5.89 15.08
N GLY A 392 7.15 -5.93 14.63
CA GLY A 392 8.07 -4.80 14.60
C GLY A 392 7.88 -3.97 13.32
N LEU A 393 8.92 -3.26 12.89
CA LEU A 393 8.91 -2.51 11.63
C LEU A 393 10.05 -2.94 10.72
N GLU A 394 9.72 -3.07 9.43
CA GLU A 394 10.72 -3.22 8.39
C GLU A 394 11.27 -1.83 8.02
N THR A 395 12.56 -1.62 8.21
CA THR A 395 13.29 -0.39 7.86
C THR A 395 14.78 -0.70 7.66
N THR A 396 15.56 0.30 7.25
CA THR A 396 17.01 0.16 7.10
C THR A 396 17.70 -0.05 8.45
N ASP A 397 18.81 -0.75 8.43
CA ASP A 397 19.75 -0.91 9.54
C ASP A 397 21.13 -0.41 9.10
N ILE A 398 22.10 -0.33 10.01
CA ILE A 398 23.48 -0.04 9.60
C ILE A 398 24.13 -1.27 9.01
N ARG A 399 24.99 -1.09 8.02
CA ARG A 399 25.68 -2.21 7.42
C ARG A 399 26.70 -2.81 8.39
N GLY A 400 26.73 -4.14 8.45
CA GLY A 400 27.67 -4.88 9.30
C GLY A 400 27.11 -5.22 10.69
N PRO A 401 27.97 -5.73 11.61
CA PRO A 401 27.52 -6.49 12.78
C PRO A 401 26.97 -5.66 13.94
N LEU A 402 26.90 -4.33 13.79
CA LEU A 402 26.50 -3.41 14.86
C LEU A 402 25.03 -2.97 14.75
N GLY A 403 24.33 -3.47 13.73
CA GLY A 403 22.90 -3.23 13.53
C GLY A 403 22.02 -3.92 14.57
N TYR A 404 20.72 -3.63 14.50
CA TYR A 404 19.69 -4.37 15.22
C TYR A 404 19.60 -5.82 14.75
N ASN A 405 19.71 -6.05 13.44
CA ASN A 405 19.60 -7.37 12.83
C ASN A 405 20.98 -8.01 12.61
N SER A 406 21.20 -9.17 13.21
CA SER A 406 22.44 -9.95 13.06
C SER A 406 22.39 -11.03 11.95
N LEU A 407 21.33 -11.07 11.15
CA LEU A 407 21.11 -12.05 10.08
C LEU A 407 21.80 -11.65 8.75
N PRO A 408 21.80 -12.49 7.70
CA PRO A 408 22.45 -12.19 6.40
C PRO A 408 21.88 -10.98 5.64
N ASP A 409 20.64 -10.57 5.92
CA ASP A 409 20.06 -9.29 5.51
C ASP A 409 20.17 -8.24 6.63
N GLY A 410 21.24 -8.32 7.43
CA GLY A 410 21.49 -7.51 8.62
C GLY A 410 21.55 -6.00 8.38
N ASP A 411 21.59 -5.59 7.11
CA ASP A 411 21.41 -4.20 6.69
C ASP A 411 19.95 -3.72 6.84
N TYR A 412 19.03 -4.57 7.33
CA TYR A 412 17.61 -4.28 7.49
C TYR A 412 17.05 -4.75 8.83
N CYS A 413 16.25 -3.90 9.47
CA CYS A 413 15.36 -4.30 10.56
C CYS A 413 14.20 -5.10 9.97
N ARG A 414 13.78 -6.16 10.67
CA ARG A 414 12.65 -7.00 10.27
C ARG A 414 11.39 -6.78 11.09
N ALA A 415 10.24 -6.77 10.41
CA ALA A 415 8.94 -6.64 11.04
C ALA A 415 8.47 -7.91 11.80
N ASP A 416 9.02 -9.09 11.50
CA ASP A 416 8.72 -10.33 12.23
C ASP A 416 9.48 -10.47 13.55
N ASP A 417 10.43 -9.58 13.81
CA ASP A 417 11.15 -9.47 15.08
C ASP A 417 10.79 -8.15 15.79
N ALA A 418 9.88 -8.24 16.75
CA ALA A 418 9.45 -7.09 17.53
C ALA A 418 10.53 -6.50 18.46
N SER A 419 11.69 -7.18 18.60
CA SER A 419 12.85 -6.70 19.36
C SER A 419 13.81 -5.83 18.54
N ASN A 420 13.63 -5.77 17.21
CA ASN A 420 14.32 -4.83 16.32
C ASN A 420 13.84 -3.38 16.56
N PHE A 421 14.16 -2.49 15.62
CA PHE A 421 13.79 -1.09 15.68
C PHE A 421 12.27 -0.87 15.82
N GLY A 422 11.91 0.03 16.74
CA GLY A 422 10.54 0.36 17.09
C GLY A 422 10.48 1.52 18.09
N GLY A 423 9.54 1.48 19.02
CA GLY A 423 9.36 2.55 20.00
C GLY A 423 8.69 3.80 19.42
N THR A 424 8.51 4.82 20.27
CA THR A 424 8.05 6.15 19.83
C THR A 424 9.01 6.82 18.83
N SER A 425 10.27 6.36 18.75
CA SER A 425 11.25 6.76 17.75
C SER A 425 10.78 6.48 16.32
N ALA A 426 10.33 5.25 16.07
CA ALA A 426 9.81 4.88 14.77
C ALA A 426 8.50 5.60 14.43
N ALA A 427 7.62 5.77 15.41
CA ALA A 427 6.38 6.50 15.25
C ALA A 427 6.64 7.97 14.84
N ALA A 428 7.59 8.63 15.52
CA ALA A 428 8.02 9.98 15.18
C ALA A 428 8.62 10.06 13.77
N ALA A 429 9.42 9.07 13.35
CA ALA A 429 9.98 9.01 12.00
C ALA A 429 8.90 8.91 10.92
N ILE A 430 7.91 8.02 11.11
CA ILE A 430 6.77 7.89 10.20
C ILE A 430 5.98 9.21 10.13
N ALA A 431 5.68 9.83 11.27
CA ALA A 431 4.97 11.11 11.31
C ALA A 431 5.77 12.26 10.66
N ALA A 432 7.10 12.28 10.80
CA ALA A 432 7.97 13.23 10.11
C ALA A 432 7.95 13.02 8.59
N GLY A 433 7.92 11.77 8.12
CA GLY A 433 7.69 11.46 6.72
C GLY A 433 6.34 11.98 6.20
N VAL A 434 5.26 11.80 6.97
CA VAL A 434 3.94 12.35 6.60
C VAL A 434 3.95 13.88 6.59
N ALA A 435 4.59 14.52 7.56
CA ALA A 435 4.77 15.98 7.56
C ALA A 435 5.55 16.46 6.32
N ALA A 436 6.55 15.71 5.87
CA ALA A 436 7.29 16.01 4.65
C ALA A 436 6.42 15.86 3.39
N LEU A 437 5.54 14.85 3.31
CA LEU A 437 4.54 14.75 2.23
C LEU A 437 3.56 15.93 2.23
N VAL A 438 3.08 16.34 3.41
CA VAL A 438 2.21 17.51 3.57
C VAL A 438 2.88 18.79 3.05
N LEU A 439 4.14 19.02 3.42
CA LEU A 439 4.92 20.15 2.91
C LEU A 439 5.24 20.04 1.42
N SER A 440 5.38 18.83 0.88
CA SER A 440 5.58 18.60 -0.55
C SER A 440 4.34 18.96 -1.36
N ALA A 441 3.15 18.67 -0.83
CA ALA A 441 1.89 19.10 -1.41
C ALA A 441 1.70 20.63 -1.32
N ASN A 442 2.03 21.21 -0.16
CA ASN A 442 1.89 22.64 0.09
C ASN A 442 3.07 23.21 0.91
N PRO A 443 4.10 23.76 0.26
CA PRO A 443 5.28 24.28 0.95
C PRO A 443 5.04 25.60 1.69
N GLN A 444 3.87 26.24 1.52
CA GLN A 444 3.57 27.51 2.21
C GLN A 444 2.93 27.30 3.59
N LEU A 445 2.68 26.06 4.00
CA LEU A 445 2.15 25.77 5.33
C LEU A 445 3.20 26.09 6.40
N SER A 446 2.77 26.82 7.42
CA SER A 446 3.54 27.01 8.65
C SER A 446 3.63 25.72 9.46
N ALA A 447 4.61 25.60 10.35
CA ALA A 447 4.73 24.44 11.26
C ALA A 447 3.45 24.24 12.10
N ALA A 448 2.86 25.33 12.58
CA ALA A 448 1.56 25.30 13.26
C ALA A 448 0.45 24.75 12.35
N ALA A 449 0.37 25.21 11.11
CA ALA A 449 -0.63 24.75 10.16
C ALA A 449 -0.45 23.27 9.78
N VAL A 450 0.80 22.79 9.64
CA VAL A 450 1.08 21.36 9.43
C VAL A 450 0.62 20.54 10.62
N ARG A 451 0.98 20.96 11.84
CA ARG A 451 0.58 20.30 13.09
C ARG A 451 -0.94 20.19 13.21
N ASP A 452 -1.65 21.31 13.04
CA ASP A 452 -3.12 21.34 13.14
C ASP A 452 -3.79 20.51 12.06
N LEU A 453 -3.23 20.52 10.85
CA LEU A 453 -3.71 19.70 9.76
C LEU A 453 -3.59 18.22 10.11
N LEU A 454 -2.42 17.75 10.54
CA LEU A 454 -2.20 16.36 10.94
C LEU A 454 -3.15 15.93 12.07
N ARG A 455 -3.35 16.79 13.09
CA ARG A 455 -4.31 16.58 14.18
C ARG A 455 -5.75 16.43 13.69
N SER A 456 -6.19 17.36 12.83
CA SER A 456 -7.57 17.38 12.33
C SER A 456 -7.90 16.21 11.39
N THR A 457 -6.88 15.67 10.71
CA THR A 457 -7.03 14.55 9.77
C THR A 457 -6.81 13.18 10.39
N ALA A 458 -6.34 13.13 11.65
CA ALA A 458 -6.01 11.90 12.34
C ALA A 458 -7.18 10.91 12.37
N ALA A 459 -6.88 9.64 12.15
CA ALA A 459 -7.85 8.56 12.24
C ALA A 459 -8.09 8.22 13.72
N LYS A 460 -9.34 8.30 14.17
CA LYS A 460 -9.72 7.80 15.49
C LYS A 460 -9.46 6.31 15.56
N MET A 461 -8.99 5.87 16.72
CA MET A 461 -8.64 4.49 16.99
C MET A 461 -8.98 4.13 18.42
N ASP A 462 -9.29 2.85 18.63
CA ASP A 462 -9.62 2.27 19.93
C ASP A 462 -10.60 3.14 20.74
N GLU A 463 -11.74 3.52 20.15
CA GLU A 463 -12.63 4.54 20.73
C GLU A 463 -13.08 4.22 22.16
N ALA A 464 -13.26 2.92 22.46
CA ALA A 464 -13.63 2.44 23.79
C ALA A 464 -12.54 2.74 24.84
N ALA A 465 -11.26 2.50 24.53
CA ALA A 465 -10.16 2.79 25.46
C ALA A 465 -9.69 4.25 25.39
N ALA A 466 -9.77 4.87 24.22
CA ALA A 466 -9.22 6.19 23.95
C ALA A 466 -9.98 7.31 24.64
N ARG A 467 -11.29 7.17 24.87
CA ARG A 467 -12.11 8.17 25.59
C ARG A 467 -11.86 9.60 25.07
N TYR A 468 -11.98 9.79 23.75
CA TYR A 468 -11.81 11.12 23.16
C TYR A 468 -12.78 12.13 23.79
N GLY A 469 -12.24 13.23 24.29
CA GLY A 469 -13.02 14.31 24.87
C GLY A 469 -13.63 15.24 23.82
N PRO A 470 -14.34 16.28 24.26
CA PRO A 470 -14.77 17.38 23.40
C PRO A 470 -13.58 17.96 22.63
N GLY A 471 -13.72 18.14 21.32
CA GLY A 471 -12.60 18.54 20.44
C GLY A 471 -11.75 17.37 19.90
N GLY A 472 -12.10 16.13 20.24
CA GLY A 472 -11.52 14.93 19.64
C GLY A 472 -10.12 14.57 20.13
N TRP A 473 -9.67 15.12 21.25
CA TRP A 473 -8.39 14.78 21.86
C TRP A 473 -8.55 13.77 23.00
N SER A 474 -7.57 12.89 23.16
CA SER A 474 -7.47 11.85 24.18
C SER A 474 -6.13 11.97 24.91
N PRO A 475 -6.09 11.84 26.26
CA PRO A 475 -4.83 11.77 26.99
C PRO A 475 -3.91 10.64 26.55
N THR A 476 -4.47 9.53 26.06
CA THR A 476 -3.71 8.33 25.68
C THR A 476 -3.46 8.25 24.17
N HIS A 477 -4.32 8.85 23.34
CA HIS A 477 -4.27 8.71 21.88
C HIS A 477 -4.06 10.02 21.14
N GLY A 478 -3.91 11.15 21.84
CA GLY A 478 -3.87 12.47 21.21
C GLY A 478 -5.13 12.71 20.37
N TYR A 479 -4.96 13.18 19.14
CA TYR A 479 -6.04 13.30 18.17
C TYR A 479 -6.32 12.00 17.38
N GLY A 480 -5.56 10.93 17.63
CA GLY A 480 -5.67 9.63 16.95
C GLY A 480 -4.40 9.27 16.19
N ARG A 481 -4.50 8.27 15.30
CA ARG A 481 -3.40 7.85 14.44
C ARG A 481 -3.18 8.83 13.29
N VAL A 482 -1.92 9.11 12.94
CA VAL A 482 -1.58 9.85 11.72
C VAL A 482 -2.16 9.14 10.48
N ASP A 483 -2.70 9.93 9.55
CA ASP A 483 -3.35 9.46 8.34
C ASP A 483 -2.80 10.24 7.13
N ALA A 484 -1.89 9.62 6.38
CA ALA A 484 -1.16 10.28 5.32
C ALA A 484 -2.10 10.75 4.20
N ALA A 485 -3.05 9.90 3.80
CA ALA A 485 -4.00 10.18 2.74
C ALA A 485 -4.85 11.43 3.03
N ARG A 486 -5.47 11.50 4.21
CA ARG A 486 -6.29 12.66 4.60
C ARG A 486 -5.43 13.91 4.73
N ALA A 487 -4.25 13.80 5.32
CA ALA A 487 -3.37 14.94 5.51
C ALA A 487 -2.90 15.54 4.18
N VAL A 488 -2.39 14.72 3.27
CA VAL A 488 -1.87 15.20 1.98
C VAL A 488 -2.98 15.78 1.09
N ARG A 489 -4.15 15.15 1.05
CA ARG A 489 -5.32 15.69 0.32
C ARG A 489 -5.80 17.02 0.91
N ALA A 490 -5.87 17.12 2.24
CA ALA A 490 -6.22 18.38 2.91
C ALA A 490 -5.21 19.50 2.63
N ALA A 491 -3.92 19.18 2.58
CA ALA A 491 -2.86 20.15 2.29
C ALA A 491 -2.94 20.67 0.84
N SER A 492 -3.23 19.78 -0.11
CA SER A 492 -3.35 20.10 -1.54
C SER A 492 -4.56 20.98 -1.86
N ASN A 493 -5.64 20.84 -1.09
CA ASN A 493 -6.87 21.61 -1.27
C ASN A 493 -6.84 23.00 -0.63
N ARG A 494 -5.84 23.32 0.21
CA ARG A 494 -5.66 24.68 0.72
C ARG A 494 -5.06 25.55 -0.38
N VAL A 495 -5.82 26.55 -0.84
CA VAL A 495 -5.45 27.49 -1.91
C VAL A 495 -4.04 28.02 -1.67
N ARG A 496 -3.18 27.88 -2.69
CA ARG A 496 -1.88 28.57 -2.76
C ARG A 496 -2.21 30.05 -2.99
N VAL A 497 -2.25 30.84 -1.92
CA VAL A 497 -2.44 32.30 -2.00
C VAL A 497 -1.20 32.95 -2.61
#